data_AF-A0A957Q3S1-F1
#
_entry.id   AF-A0A957Q3S1-F1
#
_cell.length_a   1.000
_cell.length_b   1.000
_cell.length_c   1.000
_cell.angle_alpha   90.00
_cell.angle_beta   90.00
_cell.angle_gamma   90.00
#
_symmetry.space_group_name_H-M   'P 1'
#
loop_
_entity.id
_entity.type
_entity.pdbx_description
1 polymer ?
#
loop_
_entity_poly.entity_id
_entity_poly.type
_entity_poly.pdbx_seq_one_letter_code
_entity_poly.pdbx_strand_id
1 'polypeptide(L)'
;MASLPPIIKPPTRPATPSLPGSSPNPGEATPVTTTTMAGLLTVLICFIIVALDRTKLISAVHPLATMLYHWFILLSAFGIVLGVFNVFYHHLRRIVRGQAEWGLSLALVTTGIATLVAGLVQRAGVTGPLVQWIFDAFLAPGAATLYALIFFFMAAALYRYLRITAPGGAWMVAGALSMLLVQMPASANFLPMAWADATAWLIQTPIMATFRGALLGSALALLTAGVRYLLGRSQ
;
A
#
# COMPACT_ATOMS: atom_id res chain seq x y z
N MET A 1 27.94 -16.23 62.52
CA MET A 1 28.30 -16.47 61.11
C MET A 1 28.26 -15.12 60.40
N ALA A 2 29.43 -14.60 60.04
CA ALA A 2 29.61 -13.23 59.54
C ALA A 2 29.15 -13.10 58.07
N SER A 3 28.34 -12.08 57.79
CA SER A 3 27.91 -11.70 56.45
C SER A 3 29.02 -10.94 55.72
N LEU A 4 29.44 -11.44 54.56
CA LEU A 4 30.41 -10.78 53.68
C LEU A 4 29.83 -9.47 53.10
N PRO A 5 30.63 -8.40 52.96
CA PRO A 5 30.20 -7.18 52.28
C PRO A 5 30.14 -7.37 50.75
N PRO A 6 29.32 -6.55 50.04
CA PRO A 6 29.16 -6.66 48.60
C PRO A 6 30.41 -6.20 47.83
N ILE A 7 30.78 -6.97 46.80
CA ILE A 7 31.86 -6.70 45.84
C ILE A 7 31.54 -5.41 45.07
N ILE A 8 32.41 -4.40 45.23
CA ILE A 8 32.37 -3.15 44.47
C ILE A 8 32.85 -3.44 43.04
N LYS A 9 31.97 -3.27 42.05
CA LYS A 9 32.29 -3.40 40.62
C LYS A 9 33.19 -2.21 40.20
N PRO A 10 34.29 -2.43 39.45
CA PRO A 10 35.14 -1.33 39.00
C PRO A 10 34.42 -0.40 38.02
N PRO A 11 34.81 0.89 37.94
CA PRO A 11 34.20 1.86 37.04
C PRO A 11 34.39 1.44 35.58
N THR A 12 33.30 1.45 34.82
CA THR A 12 33.32 1.21 33.37
C THR A 12 34.09 2.34 32.68
N ARG A 13 35.14 1.99 31.94
CA ARG A 13 35.93 2.92 31.13
C ARG A 13 35.00 3.66 30.16
N PRO A 14 35.05 5.00 30.05
CA PRO A 14 34.29 5.71 29.03
C PRO A 14 34.73 5.22 27.64
N ALA A 15 33.77 4.90 26.79
CA ALA A 15 34.04 4.51 25.40
C ALA A 15 34.80 5.66 24.72
N THR A 16 35.97 5.35 24.16
CA THR A 16 36.69 6.25 23.26
C THR A 16 35.76 6.67 22.12
N PRO A 17 35.55 7.98 21.86
CA PRO A 17 34.77 8.42 20.72
C PRO A 17 35.46 7.91 19.46
N SER A 18 34.79 7.06 18.68
CA SER A 18 35.24 6.73 17.34
C SER A 18 35.23 8.02 16.51
N LEU A 19 36.37 8.32 15.88
CA LEU A 19 36.54 9.51 15.05
C LEU A 19 35.48 9.55 13.93
N PRO A 20 34.72 10.64 13.75
CA PRO A 20 33.80 10.77 12.64
C PRO A 20 34.62 11.09 11.38
N GLY A 21 35.01 10.07 10.61
CA GLY A 21 35.80 10.31 9.41
C GLY A 21 36.41 9.13 8.66
N SER A 22 36.15 7.86 9.03
CA SER A 22 36.53 6.75 8.15
C SER A 22 35.58 6.73 6.95
N SER A 23 36.08 7.14 5.78
CA SER A 23 35.38 6.95 4.50
C SER A 23 34.93 5.48 4.39
N PRO A 24 33.68 5.19 3.94
CA PRO A 24 33.24 3.82 3.76
C PRO A 24 34.23 3.08 2.88
N ASN A 25 34.73 1.94 3.36
CA ASN A 25 35.65 1.10 2.61
C ASN A 25 34.95 0.67 1.31
N PRO A 26 35.53 0.88 0.10
CA PRO A 26 34.84 0.65 -1.17
C PRO A 26 34.38 -0.81 -1.41
N GLY A 27 34.74 -1.75 -0.53
CA GLY A 27 34.25 -3.15 -0.52
C GLY A 27 33.04 -3.43 0.37
N GLU A 28 32.61 -2.51 1.24
CA GLU A 28 31.39 -2.66 2.06
C GLU A 28 30.19 -2.02 1.37
N ALA A 29 29.78 -2.58 0.24
CA ALA A 29 28.43 -2.34 -0.24
C ALA A 29 27.46 -2.91 0.82
N THR A 30 26.89 -2.03 1.65
CA THR A 30 25.93 -2.45 2.68
C THR A 30 24.83 -3.31 2.05
N PRO A 31 24.44 -4.46 2.61
CA PRO A 31 23.56 -5.45 1.96
C PRO A 31 22.18 -4.91 1.53
N VAL A 32 21.81 -3.74 2.06
CA VAL A 32 20.61 -2.98 1.70
C VAL A 32 20.67 -2.50 0.25
N THR A 33 21.80 -1.97 -0.21
CA THR A 33 21.94 -1.43 -1.57
C THR A 33 21.86 -2.53 -2.62
N THR A 34 22.47 -3.69 -2.37
CA THR A 34 22.43 -4.85 -3.28
C THR A 34 21.00 -5.38 -3.48
N THR A 35 20.21 -5.42 -2.41
CA THR A 35 18.82 -5.92 -2.48
C THR A 35 17.90 -4.95 -3.21
N THR A 36 18.06 -3.64 -2.98
CA THR A 36 17.25 -2.61 -3.67
C THR A 36 17.61 -2.51 -5.15
N MET A 37 18.89 -2.67 -5.50
CA MET A 37 19.32 -2.67 -6.91
C MET A 37 18.81 -3.89 -7.65
N ALA A 38 18.83 -5.07 -7.03
CA ALA A 38 18.25 -6.28 -7.61
C ALA A 38 16.74 -6.12 -7.86
N GLY A 39 15.98 -5.58 -6.90
CA GLY A 39 14.55 -5.31 -7.09
C GLY A 39 14.25 -4.31 -8.21
N LEU A 40 15.04 -3.24 -8.30
CA LEU A 40 14.88 -2.22 -9.35
C LEU A 40 15.22 -2.79 -10.74
N LEU A 41 16.26 -3.63 -10.83
CA LEU A 41 16.62 -4.34 -12.06
C LEU A 41 15.49 -5.29 -12.52
N THR A 42 14.90 -6.06 -11.61
CA THR A 42 13.77 -6.94 -11.92
C THR A 42 12.58 -6.15 -12.48
N VAL A 43 12.26 -4.99 -11.92
CA VAL A 43 11.16 -4.14 -12.41
C VAL A 43 11.47 -3.55 -13.77
N LEU A 44 12.70 -3.08 -13.99
CA LEU A 44 13.12 -2.55 -15.27
C LEU A 44 13.00 -3.62 -16.37
N ILE A 45 13.40 -4.86 -16.08
CA ILE A 45 13.27 -6.00 -17.00
C ILE A 45 11.81 -6.31 -17.30
N CYS A 46 10.95 -6.42 -16.27
CA CYS A 46 9.51 -6.65 -16.48
C CYS A 46 8.85 -5.52 -17.28
N PHE A 47 9.20 -4.26 -17.01
CA PHE A 47 8.69 -3.11 -17.74
C PHE A 47 9.08 -3.15 -19.21
N ILE A 48 10.34 -3.48 -19.51
CA ILE A 48 10.83 -3.63 -20.89
C ILE A 48 10.07 -4.75 -21.61
N ILE A 49 9.90 -5.92 -20.99
CA ILE A 49 9.17 -7.05 -21.59
C ILE A 49 7.73 -6.67 -21.94
N VAL A 50 7.01 -6.01 -21.02
CA VAL A 50 5.61 -5.59 -21.24
C VAL A 50 5.52 -4.47 -22.29
N ALA A 51 6.46 -3.53 -22.29
CA ALA A 51 6.50 -2.47 -23.30
C ALA A 51 6.74 -3.02 -24.71
N LEU A 52 7.62 -4.02 -24.85
CA LEU A 52 7.90 -4.70 -26.11
C LEU A 52 6.72 -5.54 -26.61
N ASP A 53 6.01 -6.24 -25.72
CA ASP A 53 4.78 -6.96 -26.09
C ASP A 53 3.67 -5.99 -26.57
N ARG A 54 3.46 -4.88 -25.85
CA ARG A 54 2.42 -3.90 -26.17
C ARG A 54 2.63 -3.18 -27.51
N THR A 55 3.89 -2.94 -27.86
CA THR A 55 4.25 -2.28 -29.14
C THR A 55 4.15 -3.22 -30.35
N LYS A 56 3.93 -4.53 -30.13
CA LYS A 56 3.88 -5.58 -31.17
C LYS A 56 5.10 -5.58 -32.10
N LEU A 57 6.21 -4.99 -31.67
CA LEU A 57 7.42 -4.83 -32.50
C LEU A 57 8.17 -6.16 -32.69
N ILE A 58 8.07 -7.07 -31.72
CA ILE A 58 8.79 -8.35 -31.71
C ILE A 58 7.83 -9.47 -31.31
N SER A 59 7.36 -10.25 -32.30
CA SER A 59 6.43 -11.37 -32.09
C SER A 59 6.98 -12.47 -31.16
N ALA A 60 8.31 -12.55 -31.00
CA ALA A 60 8.97 -13.53 -30.13
C ALA A 60 8.80 -13.23 -28.62
N VAL A 61 8.44 -12.00 -28.23
CA VAL A 61 8.24 -11.63 -26.80
C VAL A 61 6.86 -12.04 -26.30
N HIS A 62 5.88 -12.13 -27.19
CA HIS A 62 4.49 -12.47 -26.87
C HIS A 62 4.28 -13.79 -26.10
N PRO A 63 4.90 -14.93 -26.49
CA PRO A 63 4.74 -16.17 -25.75
C PRO A 63 5.32 -16.09 -24.33
N LEU A 64 6.44 -15.39 -24.14
CA LEU A 64 7.06 -15.17 -22.84
C LEU A 64 6.16 -14.32 -21.94
N ALA A 65 5.63 -13.21 -22.46
CA ALA A 65 4.71 -12.34 -21.74
C ALA A 65 3.43 -13.10 -21.31
N THR A 66 2.88 -13.91 -22.21
CA THR A 66 1.70 -14.73 -21.93
C THR A 66 1.97 -15.78 -20.85
N MET A 67 3.12 -16.46 -20.91
CA MET A 67 3.53 -17.41 -19.87
C MET A 67 3.66 -16.74 -18.50
N LEU A 68 4.32 -15.57 -18.43
CA LEU A 68 4.44 -14.80 -17.18
C LEU A 68 3.06 -14.35 -16.65
N TYR A 69 2.14 -13.97 -17.54
CA TYR A 69 0.79 -13.57 -17.16
C TYR A 69 0.00 -14.74 -16.54
N HIS A 70 0.12 -15.95 -17.09
CA HIS A 70 -0.50 -17.14 -16.49
C HIS A 70 0.03 -17.45 -15.10
N TRP A 71 1.36 -17.39 -14.91
CA TRP A 71 1.97 -17.53 -13.59
C TRP A 71 1.48 -16.46 -12.62
N PHE A 72 1.39 -15.20 -13.08
CA PHE A 72 0.86 -14.10 -12.29
C PHE A 72 -0.59 -14.34 -11.85
N ILE A 73 -1.47 -14.81 -12.74
CA ILE A 73 -2.86 -15.14 -12.40
C ILE A 73 -2.91 -16.24 -11.33
N LEU A 74 -2.13 -17.32 -11.50
CA LEU A 74 -2.09 -18.43 -10.55
C LEU A 74 -1.60 -17.95 -9.18
N LEU A 75 -0.48 -17.23 -9.13
CA LEU A 75 0.08 -16.67 -7.90
C LEU A 75 -0.89 -15.69 -7.23
N SER A 76 -1.59 -14.87 -8.02
CA SER A 76 -2.59 -13.93 -7.50
C SER A 76 -3.79 -14.64 -6.89
N ALA A 77 -4.27 -15.72 -7.52
CA ALA A 77 -5.36 -16.53 -6.97
C ALA A 77 -4.97 -17.14 -5.62
N PHE A 78 -3.80 -17.76 -5.51
CA PHE A 78 -3.29 -18.28 -4.23
C PHE A 78 -3.04 -17.16 -3.21
N GLY A 79 -2.54 -16.01 -3.66
CA GLY A 79 -2.28 -14.84 -2.83
C GLY A 79 -3.56 -14.28 -2.20
N ILE A 80 -4.65 -14.22 -2.96
CA ILE A 80 -5.96 -13.81 -2.45
C ILE A 80 -6.45 -14.79 -1.38
N VAL A 81 -6.37 -16.10 -1.64
CA VAL A 81 -6.80 -17.12 -0.67
C VAL A 81 -5.98 -17.03 0.62
N LEU A 82 -4.66 -16.90 0.52
CA LEU A 82 -3.78 -16.73 1.67
C LEU A 82 -4.04 -15.42 2.42
N GLY A 83 -4.30 -14.33 1.70
CA GLY A 83 -4.63 -13.03 2.29
C GLY A 83 -5.92 -13.08 3.11
N VAL A 84 -6.98 -13.67 2.54
CA VAL A 84 -8.25 -13.90 3.25
C VAL A 84 -8.01 -14.80 4.46
N PHE A 85 -7.32 -15.93 4.28
CA PHE A 85 -7.02 -16.86 5.37
C PHE A 85 -6.26 -16.17 6.52
N ASN A 86 -5.25 -15.35 6.21
CA ASN A 86 -4.47 -14.63 7.22
C ASN A 86 -5.33 -13.66 8.04
N VAL A 87 -6.19 -12.88 7.38
CA VAL A 87 -7.12 -11.96 8.05
C VAL A 87 -8.07 -12.75 8.95
N PHE A 88 -8.70 -13.79 8.42
CA PHE A 88 -9.60 -14.65 9.20
C PHE A 88 -8.89 -15.30 10.39
N TYR A 89 -7.71 -15.87 10.19
CA TYR A 89 -6.93 -16.50 11.26
C TYR A 89 -6.60 -15.51 12.38
N HIS A 90 -6.16 -14.29 12.03
CA HIS A 90 -5.83 -13.26 13.00
C HIS A 90 -7.06 -12.84 13.83
N HIS A 91 -8.19 -12.57 13.18
CA HIS A 91 -9.41 -12.14 13.86
C HIS A 91 -10.08 -13.27 14.64
N LEU A 92 -10.06 -14.50 14.13
CA LEU A 92 -10.63 -15.66 14.83
C LEU A 92 -9.84 -15.97 16.10
N ARG A 93 -8.50 -15.88 16.04
CA ARG A 93 -7.64 -16.01 17.23
C ARG A 93 -7.91 -14.90 18.25
N ARG A 94 -8.20 -13.68 17.81
CA ARG A 94 -8.57 -12.54 18.68
C ARG A 94 -9.91 -12.80 19.39
N ILE A 95 -10.90 -13.37 18.69
CA ILE A 95 -12.21 -13.75 19.24
C ILE A 95 -12.06 -14.86 20.28
N VAL A 96 -11.38 -15.96 19.94
CA VAL A 96 -11.18 -17.12 20.84
C VAL A 96 -10.43 -16.72 22.12
N ARG A 97 -9.49 -15.78 22.01
CA ARG A 97 -8.70 -15.28 23.15
C ARG A 97 -9.39 -14.16 23.93
N GLY A 98 -10.58 -13.71 23.52
CA GLY A 98 -11.33 -12.65 24.21
C GLY A 98 -10.58 -11.33 24.35
N GLN A 99 -9.76 -10.96 23.35
CA GLN A 99 -8.98 -9.72 23.43
C GLN A 99 -9.88 -8.48 23.33
N ALA A 100 -9.33 -7.29 23.64
CA ALA A 100 -10.03 -6.02 23.46
C ALA A 100 -10.66 -5.93 22.06
N GLU A 101 -11.88 -5.39 21.96
CA GLU A 101 -12.66 -5.24 20.72
C GLU A 101 -12.95 -6.54 19.93
N TRP A 102 -13.04 -7.69 20.62
CA TRP A 102 -13.44 -8.96 19.99
C TRP A 102 -14.80 -8.85 19.26
N GLY A 103 -15.71 -7.99 19.72
CA GLY A 103 -17.01 -7.75 19.07
C GLY A 103 -16.88 -7.21 17.65
N LEU A 104 -15.94 -6.28 17.40
CA LEU A 104 -15.66 -5.76 16.06
C LEU A 104 -15.03 -6.84 15.17
N SER A 105 -14.17 -7.69 15.75
CA SER A 105 -13.60 -8.82 15.02
C SER A 105 -14.66 -9.86 14.64
N LEU A 106 -15.65 -10.10 15.51
CA LEU A 106 -16.78 -10.97 15.22
C LEU A 106 -17.67 -10.38 14.12
N ALA A 107 -17.94 -9.07 14.15
CA ALA A 107 -18.66 -8.39 13.09
C ALA A 107 -17.94 -8.54 11.72
N LEU A 108 -16.60 -8.39 11.69
CA LEU A 108 -15.81 -8.55 10.48
C LEU A 108 -15.82 -9.98 9.93
N VAL A 109 -15.65 -10.99 10.79
CA VAL A 109 -15.68 -12.40 10.39
C VAL A 109 -17.08 -12.79 9.89
N THR A 110 -18.13 -12.38 10.59
CA THR A 110 -19.52 -12.72 10.21
C THR A 110 -19.93 -12.05 8.89
N THR A 111 -19.65 -10.76 8.70
CA THR A 111 -19.90 -10.06 7.44
C THR A 111 -19.07 -10.61 6.28
N GLY A 112 -17.81 -11.00 6.54
CA GLY A 112 -16.97 -11.69 5.55
C GLY A 112 -17.56 -13.03 5.09
N ILE A 113 -18.02 -13.86 6.03
CA ILE A 113 -18.70 -15.14 5.72
C ILE A 113 -20.01 -14.87 4.98
N ALA A 114 -20.82 -13.91 5.44
CA ALA A 114 -22.07 -13.55 4.79
C ALA A 114 -21.85 -13.12 3.34
N THR A 115 -20.81 -12.33 3.06
CA THR A 115 -20.45 -11.90 1.70
C THR A 115 -20.07 -13.09 0.82
N LEU A 116 -19.26 -14.01 1.37
CA LEU A 116 -18.82 -15.21 0.64
C LEU A 116 -19.99 -16.13 0.31
N VAL A 117 -20.86 -16.40 1.29
CA VAL A 117 -22.07 -17.21 1.09
C VAL A 117 -23.02 -16.53 0.11
N ALA A 118 -23.24 -15.23 0.23
CA ALA A 118 -24.10 -14.46 -0.68
C ALA A 118 -23.61 -14.56 -2.14
N GLY A 119 -22.31 -14.43 -2.37
CA GLY A 119 -21.70 -14.53 -3.69
C GLY A 119 -21.74 -15.93 -4.29
N LEU A 120 -21.73 -17.00 -3.47
CA LEU A 120 -21.79 -18.39 -3.95
C LEU A 120 -23.22 -18.90 -4.18
N VAL A 121 -24.18 -18.46 -3.38
CA VAL A 121 -25.57 -18.98 -3.43
C VAL A 121 -26.38 -18.33 -4.56
N GLN A 122 -26.11 -17.08 -4.90
CA GLN A 122 -26.88 -16.37 -5.92
C GLN A 122 -26.38 -16.69 -7.32
N ARG A 123 -27.30 -16.97 -8.26
CA ARG A 123 -26.97 -17.19 -9.68
C ARG A 123 -26.33 -15.97 -10.35
N ALA A 124 -26.66 -14.77 -9.86
CA ALA A 124 -26.02 -13.52 -10.29
C ALA A 124 -24.59 -13.35 -9.73
N GLY A 125 -24.17 -14.21 -8.80
CA GLY A 125 -22.84 -14.15 -8.19
C GLY A 125 -22.59 -12.81 -7.49
N VAL A 126 -21.45 -12.19 -7.81
CA VAL A 126 -20.96 -10.95 -7.20
C VAL A 126 -21.87 -9.74 -7.48
N THR A 127 -22.67 -9.78 -8.55
CA THR A 127 -23.63 -8.70 -8.87
C THR A 127 -25.02 -8.96 -8.29
N GLY A 128 -25.14 -9.94 -7.41
CA GLY A 128 -26.39 -10.29 -6.75
C GLY A 128 -26.88 -9.21 -5.77
N PRO A 129 -28.20 -9.05 -5.59
CA PRO A 129 -28.76 -8.01 -4.72
C PRO A 129 -28.29 -8.11 -3.26
N LEU A 130 -28.01 -9.33 -2.78
CA LEU A 130 -27.55 -9.53 -1.40
C LEU A 130 -26.11 -9.07 -1.22
N VAL A 131 -25.25 -9.32 -2.22
CA VAL A 131 -23.85 -8.84 -2.20
C VAL A 131 -23.83 -7.30 -2.26
N GLN A 132 -24.66 -6.71 -3.13
CA GLN A 132 -24.81 -5.25 -3.20
C GLN A 132 -25.31 -4.66 -1.88
N TRP A 133 -26.33 -5.25 -1.26
CA TRP A 133 -26.82 -4.78 0.03
C TRP A 133 -25.74 -4.83 1.12
N ILE A 134 -24.96 -5.91 1.18
CA ILE A 134 -23.83 -6.00 2.12
C ILE A 134 -22.79 -4.92 1.83
N PHE A 135 -22.48 -4.68 0.55
CA PHE A 135 -21.57 -3.63 0.13
C PHE A 135 -22.04 -2.25 0.60
N ASP A 136 -23.29 -1.90 0.33
CA ASP A 136 -23.86 -0.59 0.67
C ASP A 136 -24.04 -0.40 2.18
N ALA A 137 -24.34 -1.46 2.91
CA ALA A 137 -24.56 -1.39 4.36
C ALA A 137 -23.26 -1.37 5.18
N PHE A 138 -22.22 -2.09 4.75
CA PHE A 138 -21.00 -2.27 5.55
C PHE A 138 -19.75 -1.72 4.88
N LEU A 139 -19.55 -2.05 3.60
CA LEU A 139 -18.29 -1.74 2.91
C LEU A 139 -18.20 -0.26 2.53
N ALA A 140 -19.29 0.32 2.00
CA ALA A 140 -19.33 1.72 1.61
C ALA A 140 -19.18 2.68 2.82
N PRO A 141 -19.90 2.51 3.95
CA PRO A 141 -19.68 3.34 5.13
C PRO A 141 -18.29 3.13 5.76
N GLY A 142 -17.80 1.87 5.78
CA GLY A 142 -16.47 1.55 6.27
C GLY A 142 -15.38 2.28 5.49
N ALA A 143 -15.43 2.21 4.16
CA ALA A 143 -14.51 2.94 3.28
C ALA A 143 -14.64 4.47 3.47
N ALA A 144 -15.87 4.99 3.58
CA ALA A 144 -16.11 6.41 3.80
C ALA A 144 -15.46 6.92 5.10
N THR A 145 -15.51 6.15 6.19
CA THR A 145 -14.84 6.55 7.45
C THR A 145 -13.31 6.58 7.31
N LEU A 146 -12.72 5.62 6.60
CA LEU A 146 -11.28 5.60 6.30
C LEU A 146 -10.88 6.81 5.43
N TYR A 147 -11.66 7.09 4.38
CA TYR A 147 -11.42 8.26 3.53
C TYR A 147 -11.60 9.58 4.28
N ALA A 148 -12.60 9.69 5.15
CA ALA A 148 -12.79 10.85 6.01
C ALA A 148 -11.57 11.06 6.92
N LEU A 149 -11.05 9.99 7.52
CA LEU A 149 -9.86 10.08 8.38
C LEU A 149 -8.62 10.53 7.59
N ILE A 150 -8.43 9.98 6.39
CA ILE A 150 -7.35 10.40 5.47
C ILE A 150 -7.51 11.88 5.10
N PHE A 151 -8.74 12.33 4.82
CA PHE A 151 -9.01 13.73 4.51
C PHE A 151 -8.62 14.65 5.67
N PHE A 152 -9.02 14.34 6.91
CA PHE A 152 -8.63 15.14 8.08
C PHE A 152 -7.12 15.13 8.32
N PHE A 153 -6.44 13.98 8.18
CA PHE A 153 -4.98 13.92 8.31
C PHE A 153 -4.27 14.69 7.19
N MET A 154 -4.76 14.61 5.96
CA MET A 154 -4.24 15.37 4.84
C MET A 154 -4.42 16.86 5.07
N ALA A 155 -5.60 17.31 5.53
CA ALA A 155 -5.87 18.70 5.85
C ALA A 155 -4.95 19.21 6.97
N ALA A 156 -4.73 18.43 8.04
CA ALA A 156 -3.81 18.78 9.11
C ALA A 156 -2.35 18.86 8.62
N ALA A 157 -1.94 17.92 7.75
CA ALA A 157 -0.62 17.94 7.12
C ALA A 157 -0.44 19.14 6.18
N LEU A 158 -1.48 19.48 5.41
CA LEU A 158 -1.51 20.64 4.53
C LEU A 158 -1.44 21.94 5.33
N TYR A 159 -2.19 22.06 6.42
CA TYR A 159 -2.11 23.22 7.33
C TYR A 159 -0.69 23.37 7.89
N ARG A 160 -0.07 22.26 8.34
CA ARG A 160 1.31 22.26 8.80
C ARG A 160 2.29 22.66 7.68
N TYR A 161 2.07 22.18 6.47
CA TYR A 161 2.90 22.50 5.31
C TYR A 161 2.82 23.98 4.95
N LEU A 162 1.61 24.53 4.84
CA LEU A 162 1.37 25.96 4.54
C LEU A 162 1.90 26.91 5.61
N ARG A 163 1.95 26.46 6.87
CA ARG A 163 2.56 27.24 7.97
C ARG A 163 4.09 27.27 7.90
N ILE A 164 4.73 26.26 7.30
CA ILE A 164 6.18 26.05 7.37
C ILE A 164 6.91 26.49 6.08
N THR A 165 6.24 26.65 4.92
CA THR A 165 6.91 26.92 3.62
C THR A 165 6.47 28.18 2.86
N ALA A 166 7.44 28.64 2.06
CA ALA A 166 7.51 29.69 1.02
C ALA A 166 6.37 29.61 -0.05
N PRO A 167 6.19 30.63 -0.94
CA PRO A 167 5.02 30.83 -1.83
C PRO A 167 4.53 29.66 -2.72
N GLY A 168 5.25 28.54 -2.78
CA GLY A 168 4.84 27.35 -3.55
C GLY A 168 3.61 26.62 -2.98
N GLY A 169 3.34 26.71 -1.68
CA GLY A 169 2.19 26.01 -1.06
C GLY A 169 0.82 26.49 -1.56
N ALA A 170 0.72 27.76 -1.98
CA ALA A 170 -0.51 28.34 -2.50
C ALA A 170 -0.99 27.65 -3.79
N TRP A 171 -0.06 27.25 -4.67
CA TRP A 171 -0.40 26.54 -5.93
C TRP A 171 -0.96 25.15 -5.68
N MET A 172 -0.49 24.45 -4.65
CA MET A 172 -1.04 23.15 -4.26
C MET A 172 -2.47 23.28 -3.74
N VAL A 173 -2.76 24.31 -2.93
CA VAL A 173 -4.11 24.58 -2.42
C VAL A 173 -5.04 24.98 -3.57
N ALA A 174 -4.58 25.83 -4.48
CA ALA A 174 -5.35 26.23 -5.65
C ALA A 174 -5.71 25.01 -6.53
N GLY A 175 -4.76 24.10 -6.75
CA GLY A 175 -5.00 22.85 -7.48
C GLY A 175 -5.94 21.88 -6.75
N ALA A 176 -5.82 21.76 -5.42
CA ALA A 176 -6.72 20.91 -4.64
C ALA A 176 -8.15 21.48 -4.62
N LEU A 177 -8.30 22.79 -4.49
CA LEU A 177 -9.60 23.47 -4.50
C LEU A 177 -10.26 23.40 -5.88
N SER A 178 -9.50 23.55 -6.96
CA SER A 178 -10.05 23.40 -8.32
C SER A 178 -10.57 21.98 -8.57
N MET A 179 -9.85 20.95 -8.12
CA MET A 179 -10.32 19.55 -8.17
C MET A 179 -11.58 19.32 -7.35
N LEU A 180 -11.66 19.93 -6.15
CA LEU A 180 -12.83 19.79 -5.30
C LEU A 180 -14.07 20.42 -5.95
N LEU A 181 -13.92 21.60 -6.57
CA LEU A 181 -15.01 22.29 -7.24
C LEU A 181 -15.58 21.48 -8.42
N VAL A 182 -14.73 20.80 -9.19
CA VAL A 182 -15.19 20.03 -10.35
C VAL A 182 -15.89 18.73 -9.94
N GLN A 183 -15.46 18.09 -8.86
CA GLN A 183 -16.08 16.84 -8.38
C GLN A 183 -17.46 17.04 -7.72
N MET A 184 -17.89 18.27 -7.45
CA MET A 184 -19.23 18.53 -6.92
C MET A 184 -20.29 18.26 -8.00
N PRO A 185 -21.39 17.55 -7.72
CA PRO A 185 -22.46 17.30 -8.70
C PRO A 185 -23.08 18.56 -9.30
N ALA A 186 -23.06 19.68 -8.56
CA ALA A 186 -23.54 20.99 -9.01
C ALA A 186 -22.60 21.69 -10.01
N SER A 187 -21.36 21.21 -10.15
CA SER A 187 -20.31 21.87 -10.93
C SER A 187 -20.65 21.97 -12.42
N ALA A 188 -21.38 20.97 -12.95
CA ALA A 188 -21.78 20.89 -14.35
C ALA A 188 -22.68 22.04 -14.82
N ASN A 189 -23.39 22.69 -13.89
CA ASN A 189 -24.31 23.78 -14.23
C ASN A 189 -23.65 25.16 -14.19
N PHE A 190 -22.51 25.30 -13.51
CA PHE A 190 -21.87 26.61 -13.26
C PHE A 190 -20.45 26.72 -13.83
N LEU A 191 -19.79 25.61 -14.16
CA LEU A 191 -18.43 25.62 -14.72
C LEU A 191 -18.45 25.51 -16.25
N PRO A 192 -17.55 26.21 -16.95
CA PRO A 192 -17.34 26.02 -18.38
C PRO A 192 -16.89 24.59 -18.72
N MET A 193 -17.35 24.06 -19.86
CA MET A 193 -16.97 22.72 -20.35
C MET A 193 -15.44 22.53 -20.41
N ALA A 194 -14.70 23.57 -20.82
CA ALA A 194 -13.23 23.54 -20.88
C ALA A 194 -12.56 23.25 -19.52
N TRP A 195 -13.16 23.70 -18.41
CA TRP A 195 -12.66 23.43 -17.06
C TRP A 195 -12.90 21.97 -16.65
N ALA A 196 -14.06 21.42 -17.03
CA ALA A 196 -14.38 20.01 -16.82
C ALA A 196 -13.42 19.11 -17.62
N ASP A 197 -13.16 19.43 -18.90
CA ASP A 197 -12.25 18.67 -19.76
C ASP A 197 -10.79 18.71 -19.26
N ALA A 198 -10.30 19.88 -18.84
CA ALA A 198 -8.96 20.01 -18.27
C ALA A 198 -8.80 19.17 -17.00
N THR A 199 -9.83 19.13 -16.16
CA THR A 199 -9.84 18.34 -14.92
C THR A 199 -9.97 16.85 -15.21
N ALA A 200 -10.80 16.47 -16.18
CA ALA A 200 -10.92 15.10 -16.63
C ALA A 200 -9.58 14.57 -17.18
N TRP A 201 -8.87 15.38 -17.98
CA TRP A 201 -7.53 15.05 -18.45
C TRP A 201 -6.55 14.83 -17.29
N LEU A 202 -6.60 15.70 -16.27
CA LEU A 202 -5.75 15.63 -15.08
C LEU A 202 -6.04 14.36 -14.26
N ILE A 203 -7.31 13.98 -14.10
CA ILE A 203 -7.69 12.75 -13.41
C ILE A 203 -7.25 11.52 -14.22
N GLN A 204 -7.60 11.47 -15.50
CA GLN A 204 -7.41 10.28 -16.33
C GLN A 204 -5.95 10.02 -16.72
N THR A 205 -5.13 11.06 -16.80
CA THR A 205 -3.75 10.95 -17.28
C THR A 205 -2.74 10.95 -16.11
N PRO A 206 -2.37 12.09 -15.49
CA PRO A 206 -1.33 12.10 -14.46
C PRO A 206 -1.78 11.44 -13.15
N ILE A 207 -2.99 11.71 -12.65
CA ILE A 207 -3.43 11.13 -11.36
C ILE A 207 -3.50 9.60 -11.47
N MET A 208 -4.12 9.06 -12.53
CA MET A 208 -4.16 7.62 -12.74
C MET A 208 -2.78 7.03 -13.01
N ALA A 209 -1.87 7.75 -13.67
CA ALA A 209 -0.48 7.32 -13.81
C ALA A 209 0.22 7.23 -12.44
N THR A 210 0.04 8.22 -11.56
CA THR A 210 0.57 8.20 -10.20
C THR A 210 -0.02 7.06 -9.39
N PHE A 211 -1.33 6.82 -9.46
CA PHE A 211 -1.97 5.71 -8.74
C PHE A 211 -1.42 4.35 -9.18
N ARG A 212 -1.31 4.13 -10.50
CA ARG A 212 -0.69 2.92 -11.06
C ARG A 212 0.77 2.80 -10.61
N GLY A 213 1.54 3.89 -10.62
CA GLY A 213 2.91 3.92 -10.12
C GLY A 213 3.01 3.56 -8.62
N ALA A 214 2.11 4.07 -7.79
CA ALA A 214 2.05 3.77 -6.37
C ALA A 214 1.75 2.29 -6.11
N LEU A 215 0.80 1.70 -6.86
CA LEU A 215 0.50 0.27 -6.77
C LEU A 215 1.70 -0.61 -7.15
N LEU A 216 2.40 -0.27 -8.23
CA LEU A 216 3.63 -0.96 -8.64
C LEU A 216 4.72 -0.82 -7.58
N GLY A 217 4.89 0.39 -7.02
CA GLY A 217 5.86 0.66 -5.96
C GLY A 217 5.56 -0.12 -4.68
N SER A 218 4.31 -0.17 -4.24
CA SER A 218 3.91 -0.94 -3.05
C SER A 218 4.10 -2.44 -3.26
N ALA A 219 3.78 -2.95 -4.45
CA ALA A 219 4.01 -4.36 -4.78
C ALA A 219 5.51 -4.71 -4.71
N LEU A 220 6.38 -3.86 -5.25
CA LEU A 220 7.83 -4.05 -5.18
C LEU A 220 8.35 -4.00 -3.74
N ALA A 221 7.85 -3.08 -2.92
CA ALA A 221 8.22 -2.97 -1.52
C ALA A 221 7.88 -4.28 -0.76
N LEU A 222 6.69 -4.83 -1.01
CA LEU A 222 6.26 -6.11 -0.42
C LEU A 222 7.08 -7.30 -0.93
N LEU A 223 7.39 -7.36 -2.23
CA LEU A 223 8.28 -8.39 -2.79
C LEU A 223 9.67 -8.33 -2.16
N THR A 224 10.22 -7.13 -2.00
CA THR A 224 11.53 -6.92 -1.37
C THR A 224 11.50 -7.36 0.09
N ALA A 225 10.44 -7.03 0.83
CA ALA A 225 10.25 -7.48 2.21
C ALA A 225 10.13 -9.01 2.29
N GLY A 226 9.37 -9.63 1.38
CA GLY A 226 9.21 -11.08 1.30
C GLY A 226 10.51 -11.81 0.99
N VAL A 227 11.30 -11.32 0.02
CA VAL A 227 12.62 -11.90 -0.31
C VAL A 227 13.57 -11.77 0.88
N ARG A 228 13.61 -10.63 1.57
CA ARG A 228 14.43 -10.46 2.78
C ARG A 228 14.05 -11.43 3.89
N TYR A 229 12.75 -11.63 4.08
CA TYR A 229 12.21 -12.59 5.04
C TYR A 229 12.63 -14.02 4.69
N LEU A 230 12.51 -14.45 3.43
CA LEU A 230 12.90 -15.79 2.97
C LEU A 230 14.41 -16.04 3.07
N LEU A 231 15.22 -15.01 2.86
CA LEU A 231 16.69 -15.09 2.97
C LEU A 231 17.19 -15.01 4.42
N GLY A 232 16.30 -14.94 5.41
CA GLY A 232 16.68 -14.84 6.82
C GLY A 232 17.41 -13.55 7.19
N ARG A 233 17.36 -12.52 6.32
CA ARG A 233 17.98 -11.20 6.54
C ARG A 233 17.10 -10.27 7.39
N SER A 234 16.28 -10.83 8.27
CA SER A 234 15.37 -10.07 9.15
C SER A 234 15.85 -10.12 10.61
N GLN A 235 17.02 -9.52 10.85
CA GLN A 235 17.45 -8.92 12.12
C GLN A 235 18.12 -7.59 11.76
#